data_AF-A0A1D6MMY8-F1
#
_entry.id   AF-A0A1D6MMY8-F1
#
_cell.length_a   1.000
_cell.length_b   1.000
_cell.length_c   1.000
_cell.angle_alpha   90.00
_cell.angle_beta   90.00
_cell.angle_gamma   90.00
#
_symmetry.space_group_name_H-M   'P 1'
#
loop_
_entity.id
_entity.type
_entity.pdbx_description
1 polymer ?
#
loop_
_entity_poly.entity_id
_entity_poly.type
_entity_poly.pdbx_seq_one_letter_code
_entity_poly.pdbx_strand_id
1 'polypeptide(L)'
;MIRNQPLLWVLSIGFELMELTFRHMLPNFNECWWDSIVLDILICNWFGIWTGMRTVRYFDGRTYEWVGLSRQPNIISKVKRMLGQFTPAQWDKDEWHPTRGPWRFIQVLSLCVVFMAVELNTFFLKFCLWIPPRNPLIVYRLVLWWLIAIPTIREYNTYLQDRYNFEVTWFRIYKAALQ
;
A
#
# COMPACT_ATOMS: atom_id res chain seq x y z
N MET A 1 -3.05 3.59 2.23
CA MET A 1 -2.17 2.63 1.51
C MET A 1 -0.90 2.44 2.32
N ILE A 2 -0.20 1.32 2.19
CA ILE A 2 1.01 1.01 2.97
C ILE A 2 2.07 2.07 2.72
N ARG A 3 2.41 2.88 3.73
CA ARG A 3 3.40 3.97 3.64
C ARG A 3 4.64 3.66 4.45
N ASN A 4 5.22 2.50 4.15
CA ASN A 4 6.44 2.03 4.77
C ASN A 4 7.36 1.48 3.69
N GLN A 5 8.52 2.13 3.53
CA GLN A 5 9.47 1.82 2.47
C GLN A 5 10.00 0.38 2.53
N PRO A 6 10.49 -0.15 3.68
CA PRO A 6 10.91 -1.54 3.73
C PRO A 6 9.77 -2.53 3.45
N LEU A 7 8.53 -2.24 3.88
CA LEU A 7 7.40 -3.12 3.62
C LEU A 7 7.02 -3.17 2.13
N LEU A 8 7.08 -2.03 1.44
CA LEU A 8 6.87 -1.96 0.00
C LEU A 8 8.01 -2.66 -0.78
N TRP A 9 9.24 -2.58 -0.28
CA TRP A 9 10.37 -3.32 -0.84
C TRP A 9 10.20 -4.83 -0.67
N VAL A 10 9.71 -5.30 0.48
CA VAL A 10 9.40 -6.71 0.70
C VAL A 10 8.31 -7.19 -0.26
N LEU A 11 7.27 -6.39 -0.49
CA LEU A 11 6.23 -6.72 -1.48
C LEU A 11 6.81 -6.79 -2.89
N SER A 12 7.64 -5.83 -3.29
CA SER A 12 8.33 -5.83 -4.59
C SER A 12 9.17 -7.09 -4.79
N ILE A 13 10.06 -7.42 -3.85
CA ILE A 13 10.90 -8.64 -3.92
C ILE A 13 10.02 -9.91 -3.88
N GLY A 14 8.93 -9.88 -3.12
CA GLY A 14 7.97 -10.98 -3.02
C GLY A 14 7.29 -11.28 -4.36
N PHE A 15 6.95 -10.26 -5.15
CA PHE A 15 6.42 -10.44 -6.50
C PHE A 15 7.41 -11.15 -7.42
N GLU A 16 8.65 -10.67 -7.47
CA GLU A 16 9.72 -11.28 -8.28
C GLU A 16 9.96 -12.74 -7.92
N LEU A 17 9.94 -13.06 -6.62
CA LEU A 17 10.06 -14.44 -6.14
C LEU A 17 8.90 -15.32 -6.62
N MET A 18 7.67 -14.80 -6.65
CA MET A 18 6.53 -15.54 -7.18
C MET A 18 6.65 -15.74 -8.69
N GLU A 19 7.07 -14.73 -9.45
CA GLU A 19 7.30 -14.86 -10.88
C GLU A 19 8.36 -15.91 -11.19
N LEU A 20 9.50 -15.86 -10.49
CA LEU A 20 10.55 -16.88 -10.60
C LEU A 20 10.03 -18.28 -10.24
N THR A 21 9.19 -18.38 -9.21
CA THR A 21 8.62 -19.67 -8.77
C THR A 21 7.65 -20.22 -9.81
N PHE A 22 6.77 -19.39 -10.38
CA PHE A 22 5.68 -19.82 -11.27
C PHE A 22 5.99 -19.70 -12.77
N ARG A 23 7.19 -19.28 -13.17
CA ARG A 23 7.63 -19.20 -14.59
C ARG A 23 7.44 -20.49 -15.39
N HIS A 24 7.49 -21.64 -14.72
CA HIS A 24 7.30 -22.95 -15.35
C HIS A 24 5.83 -23.25 -15.69
N MET A 25 4.88 -22.61 -14.99
CA MET A 25 3.44 -22.74 -15.25
C MET A 25 2.93 -21.63 -16.15
N LEU A 26 3.44 -20.41 -15.98
CA LEU A 26 2.95 -19.21 -16.64
C LEU A 26 4.02 -18.69 -17.62
N PRO A 27 3.84 -18.87 -18.94
CA PRO A 27 4.82 -18.42 -19.93
C PRO A 27 4.99 -16.90 -19.98
N ASN A 28 4.05 -16.13 -19.42
CA ASN A 28 4.16 -14.68 -19.28
C ASN A 28 5.26 -14.25 -18.30
N PHE A 29 5.65 -15.11 -17.35
CA PHE A 29 6.69 -14.80 -16.34
C PHE A 29 8.08 -15.33 -16.75
N ASN A 30 8.24 -15.77 -18.00
CA ASN A 30 9.51 -16.28 -18.49
C ASN A 30 10.36 -15.15 -19.08
N GLU A 31 10.79 -14.25 -18.20
CA GLU A 31 11.60 -13.08 -18.54
C GLU A 31 13.09 -13.34 -18.27
N CYS A 32 13.94 -12.41 -18.71
CA CYS A 32 15.37 -12.52 -18.49
C CYS A 32 15.69 -12.33 -17.00
N TRP A 33 16.52 -13.20 -16.43
CA TRP A 33 16.87 -13.14 -15.00
C TRP A 33 17.44 -11.79 -14.54
N TRP A 34 18.12 -11.06 -15.45
CA TRP A 34 18.69 -9.76 -15.15
C TRP A 34 17.65 -8.63 -15.19
N ASP A 35 16.56 -8.81 -15.94
CA ASP A 35 15.45 -7.84 -16.07
C ASP A 35 14.72 -7.75 -14.72
N SER A 36 14.29 -8.90 -14.21
CA SER A 36 13.65 -9.07 -12.91
C SER A 36 14.47 -8.52 -11.74
N ILE A 37 15.81 -8.59 -11.81
CA ILE A 37 16.68 -8.10 -10.72
C ILE A 37 17.03 -6.61 -10.89
N VAL A 38 17.48 -6.22 -12.08
CA VAL A 38 18.06 -4.89 -12.30
C VAL A 38 17.00 -3.88 -12.66
N LEU A 39 16.10 -4.23 -13.57
CA LEU A 39 15.05 -3.31 -14.01
C LEU A 39 13.91 -3.27 -12.99
N ASP A 40 13.40 -4.41 -12.54
CA ASP A 40 12.22 -4.39 -11.69
C ASP A 40 12.53 -4.06 -10.23
N ILE A 41 13.40 -4.80 -9.54
CA ILE A 41 13.72 -4.53 -8.12
C ILE A 41 14.48 -3.21 -7.95
N LEU A 42 15.60 -3.05 -8.68
CA LEU A 42 16.55 -1.97 -8.40
C LEU A 42 16.17 -0.62 -9.01
N ILE A 43 15.52 -0.62 -10.18
CA ILE A 43 15.22 0.64 -10.90
C ILE A 43 13.74 0.99 -10.73
N CYS A 44 12.83 0.21 -11.30
CA CYS A 44 11.40 0.54 -11.39
C CYS A 44 10.73 0.58 -10.02
N ASN A 45 10.86 -0.49 -9.23
CA ASN A 45 10.21 -0.56 -7.92
C ASN A 45 10.87 0.37 -6.91
N TRP A 46 12.19 0.46 -6.88
CA TRP A 46 12.89 1.43 -6.03
C TRP A 46 12.51 2.88 -6.37
N PHE A 47 12.52 3.25 -7.64
CA PHE A 47 12.17 4.60 -8.08
C PHE A 47 10.69 4.91 -7.82
N GLY A 48 9.79 3.96 -8.07
CA GLY A 48 8.37 4.10 -7.78
C GLY A 48 8.10 4.32 -6.29
N ILE A 49 8.75 3.54 -5.43
CA ILE A 49 8.62 3.71 -3.98
C ILE A 49 9.23 5.04 -3.52
N TRP A 50 10.40 5.40 -4.04
CA TRP A 50 11.05 6.68 -3.73
C TRP A 50 10.18 7.89 -4.14
N THR A 51 9.68 7.90 -5.38
CA THR A 51 8.79 8.97 -5.89
C THR A 51 7.48 9.02 -5.12
N GLY A 52 6.87 7.87 -4.82
CA GLY A 52 5.65 7.78 -4.01
C GLY A 52 5.85 8.37 -2.61
N MET A 53 6.92 7.96 -1.91
CA MET A 53 7.25 8.49 -0.58
C MET A 53 7.56 9.99 -0.61
N ARG A 54 8.23 10.48 -1.66
CA ARG A 54 8.49 11.92 -1.84
C ARG A 54 7.21 12.71 -2.07
N THR A 55 6.29 12.17 -2.85
CA THR A 55 4.98 12.77 -3.16
C THR A 55 4.14 12.90 -1.89
N VAL A 56 4.06 11.85 -1.08
CA VAL A 56 3.36 11.91 0.22
C VAL A 56 3.95 13.00 1.12
N ARG A 57 5.28 13.08 1.25
CA ARG A 57 5.96 14.13 2.04
C ARG A 57 5.71 15.53 1.51
N TYR A 58 5.58 15.69 0.20
CA TYR A 58 5.27 16.99 -0.41
C TYR A 58 3.87 17.48 -0.03
N PHE A 59 2.88 16.58 0.04
CA PHE A 59 1.52 16.91 0.46
C PHE A 59 1.35 17.04 1.98
N ASP A 60 2.09 16.26 2.77
CA ASP A 60 2.08 16.31 4.26
C ASP A 60 2.55 17.68 4.80
N GLY A 61 3.44 18.37 4.07
CA GLY A 61 3.94 19.70 4.45
C GLY A 61 3.03 20.89 4.13
N ARG A 62 1.83 20.67 3.55
CA ARG A 62 0.89 21.73 3.20
C ARG A 62 -0.34 21.67 4.10
N THR A 63 -0.34 22.47 5.17
CA THR A 63 -1.56 22.76 5.92
C THR A 63 -2.47 23.66 5.07
N TYR A 64 -3.68 23.20 4.77
CA TYR A 64 -4.65 23.99 4.02
C TYR A 64 -5.58 24.72 4.99
N GLU A 65 -5.54 26.05 5.00
CA GLU A 65 -6.53 26.84 5.73
C GLU A 65 -7.87 26.85 4.99
N TRP A 66 -8.91 26.29 5.62
CA TRP A 66 -10.26 26.19 5.07
C TRP A 66 -11.07 27.50 5.28
N VAL A 67 -10.66 28.61 4.64
CA VAL A 67 -11.39 29.90 4.70
C VAL A 67 -12.42 30.03 3.58
N GLY A 68 -13.73 30.18 3.80
CA GLY A 68 -14.83 30.08 2.78
C GLY A 68 -14.63 30.57 1.33
N LEU A 69 -15.33 29.95 0.35
CA LEU A 69 -15.15 30.11 -1.12
C LEU A 69 -15.32 31.55 -1.64
N SER A 70 -16.08 32.38 -0.90
CA SER A 70 -16.38 33.77 -1.25
C SER A 70 -15.19 34.71 -1.07
N ARG A 71 -14.15 34.31 -0.31
CA ARG A 71 -12.97 35.15 -0.04
C ARG A 71 -11.84 35.03 -1.08
N GLN A 72 -11.91 34.11 -2.04
CA GLN A 72 -10.86 33.97 -3.08
C GLN A 72 -11.11 34.92 -4.27
N PRO A 73 -10.17 35.85 -4.57
CA PRO A 73 -10.33 36.82 -5.65
C PRO A 73 -10.11 36.23 -7.06
N ASN A 74 -9.31 35.16 -7.19
CA ASN A 74 -8.90 34.62 -8.49
C ASN A 74 -9.60 33.29 -8.85
N ILE A 75 -9.96 33.13 -10.13
CA ILE A 75 -10.58 31.90 -10.67
C ILE A 75 -9.65 30.69 -10.53
N ILE A 76 -8.33 30.87 -10.75
CA ILE A 76 -7.32 29.82 -10.54
C ILE A 76 -7.33 29.34 -9.08
N SER A 77 -7.50 30.25 -8.12
CA SER A 77 -7.59 29.93 -6.71
C SER A 77 -8.89 29.20 -6.36
N LYS A 78 -9.99 29.43 -7.10
CA LYS A 78 -11.24 28.67 -6.95
C LYS A 78 -11.10 27.24 -7.49
N VAL A 79 -10.51 27.06 -8.67
CA VAL A 79 -10.29 25.73 -9.28
C VAL A 79 -9.31 24.91 -8.44
N LYS A 80 -8.17 25.48 -8.05
CA LYS A 80 -7.20 24.82 -7.15
C LYS A 80 -7.85 24.33 -5.86
N ARG A 81 -8.83 25.08 -5.36
CA ARG A 81 -9.54 24.76 -4.12
C ARG A 81 -10.65 23.73 -4.30
N MET A 82 -11.37 23.76 -5.42
CA MET A 82 -12.30 22.69 -5.79
C MET A 82 -11.56 21.36 -5.90
N LEU A 83 -10.37 21.35 -6.51
CA LEU A 83 -9.50 20.17 -6.54
C LEU A 83 -9.00 19.79 -5.14
N GLY A 84 -8.71 20.77 -4.29
CA GLY A 84 -8.31 20.55 -2.90
C GLY A 84 -9.39 19.95 -1.99
N GLN A 85 -10.67 20.01 -2.35
CA GLN A 85 -11.75 19.33 -1.60
C GLN A 85 -11.69 17.81 -1.75
N PHE A 86 -11.10 17.31 -2.84
CA PHE A 86 -10.87 15.88 -3.04
C PHE A 86 -9.61 15.38 -2.32
N THR A 87 -8.83 16.27 -1.71
CA THR A 87 -7.68 15.91 -0.87
C THR A 87 -8.03 16.03 0.62
N PRO A 88 -7.63 15.08 1.47
CA PRO A 88 -7.93 15.12 2.90
C PRO A 88 -7.29 16.34 3.58
N ALA A 89 -7.97 16.86 4.61
CA ALA A 89 -7.53 18.05 5.36
C ALA A 89 -6.18 17.86 6.06
N GLN A 90 -5.87 16.63 6.46
CA GLN A 90 -4.58 16.22 6.99
C GLN A 90 -4.21 14.88 6.38
N TRP A 91 -2.96 14.77 5.93
CA TRP A 91 -2.39 13.48 5.56
C TRP A 91 -1.87 12.83 6.85
N ASP A 92 -2.68 11.98 7.50
CA ASP A 92 -2.23 11.20 8.66
C ASP A 92 -0.95 10.45 8.32
N LYS A 93 -0.03 10.18 9.24
CA LYS A 93 1.14 9.35 8.97
C LYS A 93 0.81 7.89 9.28
N ASP A 94 0.63 7.04 8.26
CA ASP A 94 0.47 5.60 8.46
C ASP A 94 1.80 4.99 8.88
N GLU A 95 2.07 4.97 10.19
CA GLU A 95 3.27 4.34 10.71
C GLU A 95 3.06 2.83 10.90
N TRP A 96 3.58 2.06 9.95
CA TRP A 96 3.66 0.62 10.04
C TRP A 96 4.95 0.27 10.80
N HIS A 97 4.85 -0.08 12.07
CA HIS A 97 6.01 -0.52 12.87
C HIS A 97 5.99 -2.06 13.01
N PRO A 98 6.47 -2.83 12.00
CA PRO A 98 6.32 -4.29 11.98
C PRO A 98 7.12 -5.00 13.07
N THR A 99 8.25 -4.43 13.51
CA THR A 99 9.19 -5.07 14.45
C THR A 99 8.91 -4.78 15.93
N ARG A 100 7.84 -4.03 16.26
CA ARG A 100 7.51 -3.68 17.66
C ARG A 100 6.99 -4.85 18.49
N GLY A 101 6.64 -5.98 17.87
CA GLY A 101 6.24 -7.19 18.57
C GLY A 101 6.10 -8.38 17.63
N PRO A 102 6.33 -9.61 18.10
CA PRO A 102 6.29 -10.81 17.26
C PRO A 102 4.90 -11.06 16.64
N TRP A 103 3.83 -10.80 17.38
CA TRP A 103 2.46 -10.94 16.87
C TRP A 103 2.13 -9.92 15.78
N ARG A 104 2.56 -8.67 15.97
CA ARG A 104 2.41 -7.62 14.97
C ARG A 104 3.18 -7.94 13.70
N PHE A 105 4.38 -8.50 13.83
CA PHE A 105 5.17 -8.94 12.68
C PHE A 105 4.41 -10.00 11.86
N ILE A 106 3.85 -11.02 12.51
CA ILE A 106 3.05 -12.07 11.85
C ILE A 106 1.82 -11.48 11.16
N GLN A 107 1.11 -10.55 11.81
CA GLN A 107 -0.06 -9.89 11.24
C GLN A 107 0.27 -9.01 10.01
N VAL A 108 1.38 -8.27 10.06
CA VAL A 108 1.84 -7.48 8.91
C VAL A 108 2.33 -8.38 7.78
N LEU A 109 3.00 -9.49 8.12
CA LEU A 109 3.45 -10.48 7.14
C LEU A 109 2.26 -11.18 6.46
N SER A 110 1.23 -11.55 7.22
CA SER A 110 0.03 -12.18 6.65
C SER A 110 -0.71 -11.24 5.71
N LEU A 111 -0.76 -9.93 6.00
CA LEU A 111 -1.26 -8.91 5.07
C LEU A 111 -0.48 -8.92 3.75
N CYS A 112 0.85 -9.03 3.80
CA CYS A 112 1.67 -9.09 2.60
C CYS A 112 1.39 -10.36 1.78
N VAL A 113 1.23 -11.51 2.45
CA VAL A 113 0.90 -12.79 1.80
C VAL A 113 -0.46 -12.72 1.11
N VAL A 114 -1.47 -12.14 1.75
CA VAL A 114 -2.81 -11.95 1.15
C VAL A 114 -2.72 -11.06 -0.09
N PHE A 115 -1.97 -9.95 -0.01
CA PHE A 115 -1.78 -9.05 -1.14
C PHE A 115 -1.12 -9.77 -2.33
N MET A 116 -0.04 -10.50 -2.07
CA MET A 116 0.64 -11.33 -3.06
C MET A 116 -0.28 -12.39 -3.68
N ALA A 117 -1.10 -13.06 -2.87
CA ALA A 117 -2.04 -14.07 -3.35
C ALA A 117 -3.14 -13.49 -4.24
N VAL A 118 -3.67 -12.30 -3.93
CA VAL A 118 -4.70 -11.63 -4.74
C VAL A 118 -4.17 -11.27 -6.14
N GLU A 119 -2.95 -10.74 -6.20
CA GLU A 119 -2.30 -10.39 -7.46
C GLU A 119 -1.96 -11.65 -8.26
N LEU A 120 -1.36 -12.66 -7.62
CA LEU A 120 -1.07 -13.95 -8.25
C LEU A 120 -2.34 -14.62 -8.78
N ASN A 121 -3.45 -14.54 -8.05
CA ASN A 121 -4.74 -15.06 -8.48
C ASN A 121 -5.22 -14.40 -9.78
N THR A 122 -4.91 -13.12 -10.01
CA THR A 122 -5.26 -12.43 -11.26
C THR A 122 -4.56 -13.06 -12.46
N PHE A 123 -3.28 -13.41 -12.33
CA PHE A 123 -2.51 -14.09 -13.38
C PHE A 123 -2.96 -15.53 -13.61
N PHE A 124 -3.20 -16.30 -12.55
CA PHE A 124 -3.69 -17.67 -12.67
C PHE A 124 -5.09 -17.74 -13.26
N LEU A 125 -6.00 -16.82 -12.88
CA LEU A 125 -7.35 -16.82 -13.40
C LEU A 125 -7.37 -16.51 -14.90
N LYS A 126 -6.52 -15.59 -15.35
CA LYS A 126 -6.29 -15.33 -16.79
C LYS A 126 -5.80 -16.59 -17.51
N PHE A 127 -4.85 -17.32 -16.92
CA PHE A 127 -4.30 -18.55 -17.50
C PHE A 127 -5.34 -19.67 -17.59
N CYS A 128 -6.04 -19.98 -16.50
CA CYS A 128 -7.04 -21.05 -16.45
C CYS A 128 -8.25 -20.78 -17.36
N LEU A 129 -8.69 -19.52 -17.47
CA LEU A 129 -9.81 -19.13 -18.33
C LEU A 129 -9.40 -18.78 -19.76
N TRP A 130 -8.10 -18.90 -20.10
CA TRP A 130 -7.57 -18.59 -21.43
C TRP A 130 -7.95 -17.19 -21.93
N ILE A 131 -8.00 -16.22 -21.01
CA ILE A 131 -8.39 -14.83 -21.32
C ILE A 131 -7.24 -14.12 -22.05
N PRO A 132 -7.48 -13.50 -23.22
CA PRO A 132 -6.44 -12.80 -23.95
C PRO A 132 -5.92 -11.59 -23.14
N PRO A 133 -4.62 -11.24 -23.23
CA PRO A 133 -4.02 -10.14 -22.46
C PRO A 133 -4.68 -8.78 -22.64
N ARG A 134 -5.32 -8.55 -23.80
CA ARG A 134 -5.97 -7.28 -24.16
C ARG A 134 -7.39 -7.15 -23.59
N ASN A 135 -7.87 -8.12 -22.83
CA ASN A 135 -9.22 -8.06 -22.28
C ASN A 135 -9.32 -7.04 -21.14
N PRO A 136 -10.18 -6.01 -21.23
CA PRO A 136 -10.32 -4.99 -20.19
C PRO A 136 -10.84 -5.52 -18.85
N LEU A 137 -11.44 -6.72 -18.81
CA LEU A 137 -11.93 -7.34 -17.57
C LEU A 137 -10.84 -7.47 -16.49
N ILE A 138 -9.60 -7.74 -16.89
CA ILE A 138 -8.47 -7.82 -15.96
C ILE A 138 -8.21 -6.44 -15.33
N VAL A 139 -8.25 -5.39 -16.15
CA VAL A 139 -8.05 -4.01 -15.70
C VAL A 139 -9.18 -3.57 -14.76
N TYR A 140 -10.45 -3.83 -15.12
CA TYR A 140 -11.58 -3.49 -14.25
C TYR A 140 -11.50 -4.21 -12.90
N ARG A 141 -11.10 -5.48 -12.90
CA ARG A 141 -10.88 -6.25 -11.68
C ARG A 141 -9.78 -5.64 -10.82
N LEU A 142 -8.62 -5.29 -11.40
CA LEU A 142 -7.51 -4.68 -10.67
C LEU A 142 -7.91 -3.33 -10.07
N VAL A 143 -8.64 -2.50 -10.82
CA VAL A 143 -9.18 -1.23 -10.32
C VAL A 143 -10.14 -1.45 -9.15
N LEU A 144 -11.03 -2.44 -9.25
CA LEU A 144 -11.96 -2.78 -8.17
C LEU A 144 -11.22 -3.24 -6.90
N TRP A 145 -10.25 -4.13 -7.03
CA TRP A 145 -9.42 -4.57 -5.90
C TRP A 145 -8.63 -3.41 -5.30
N TRP A 146 -8.08 -2.52 -6.14
CA TRP A 146 -7.37 -1.34 -5.68
C TRP A 146 -8.27 -0.38 -4.88
N LEU A 147 -9.49 -0.12 -5.35
CA LEU A 147 -10.46 0.72 -4.65
C LEU A 147 -10.87 0.15 -3.28
N ILE A 148 -11.02 -1.18 -3.17
CA ILE A 148 -11.33 -1.85 -1.90
C ILE A 148 -10.11 -1.87 -0.98
N ALA A 149 -8.91 -2.12 -1.52
CA ALA A 149 -7.70 -2.24 -0.72
C ALA A 149 -7.34 -0.95 0.03
N ILE A 150 -7.61 0.23 -0.55
CA ILE A 150 -7.27 1.53 0.05
C ILE A 150 -7.88 1.70 1.46
N PRO A 151 -9.22 1.65 1.64
CA PRO A 151 -9.84 1.77 2.95
C PRO A 151 -9.52 0.57 3.86
N THR A 152 -9.52 -0.65 3.33
CA THR A 152 -9.26 -1.87 4.14
C THR A 152 -7.87 -1.85 4.77
N ILE A 153 -6.83 -1.46 4.02
CA ILE A 153 -5.47 -1.36 4.55
C ILE A 153 -5.36 -0.27 5.63
N ARG A 154 -6.08 0.84 5.46
CA ARG A 154 -6.09 1.92 6.46
C ARG A 154 -6.74 1.46 7.76
N GLU A 155 -7.93 0.88 7.66
CA GLU A 155 -8.67 0.34 8.80
C GLU A 155 -7.89 -0.75 9.52
N TYR A 156 -7.25 -1.65 8.77
CA TYR A 156 -6.41 -2.70 9.33
C TYR A 156 -5.21 -2.12 10.09
N ASN A 157 -4.56 -1.07 9.57
CA ASN A 157 -3.47 -0.40 10.30
C ASN A 157 -3.96 0.21 11.62
N THR A 158 -5.11 0.89 11.60
CA THR A 158 -5.71 1.47 12.80
C THR A 158 -6.04 0.38 13.83
N TYR A 159 -6.62 -0.74 13.40
CA TYR A 159 -6.88 -1.89 14.27
C TYR A 159 -5.61 -2.45 14.91
N LEU A 160 -4.52 -2.58 14.14
CA LEU A 160 -3.22 -3.03 14.68
C LEU A 160 -2.62 -2.06 15.69
N GLN A 161 -2.84 -0.76 15.50
CA GLN A 161 -2.35 0.28 16.43
C GLN A 161 -3.16 0.29 17.74
N ASP A 162 -4.49 0.18 17.65
CA ASP A 162 -5.38 0.21 18.82
C ASP A 162 -5.19 -1.02 19.72
N ARG A 163 -5.06 -2.21 19.13
CA ARG A 163 -4.72 -3.46 19.84
C ARG A 163 -3.43 -3.35 20.65
N TYR A 164 -2.39 -2.74 20.09
CA TYR A 164 -1.11 -2.55 20.79
C TYR A 164 -1.26 -1.62 22.00
N ASN A 165 -1.98 -0.51 21.85
CA ASN A 165 -2.20 0.43 22.95
C ASN A 165 -2.98 -0.22 24.10
N PHE A 166 -3.95 -1.09 23.78
CA PHE A 166 -4.67 -1.86 24.78
C PHE A 166 -3.73 -2.82 25.53
N GLU A 167 -2.99 -3.69 24.84
CA GLU A 167 -2.10 -4.67 25.50
C GLU A 167 -1.04 -4.01 26.39
N VAL A 168 -0.41 -2.92 25.93
CA VAL A 168 0.61 -2.20 26.71
C VAL A 168 -0.01 -1.58 27.97
N THR A 169 -1.20 -0.97 27.84
CA THR A 169 -1.91 -0.36 28.97
C THR A 169 -2.30 -1.42 30.01
N TRP A 170 -2.83 -2.56 29.58
CA TRP A 170 -3.18 -3.66 30.49
C TRP A 170 -1.96 -4.28 31.16
N PHE A 171 -0.87 -4.50 30.45
CA PHE A 171 0.37 -4.99 31.05
C PHE A 171 0.93 -4.02 32.10
N ARG A 172 0.83 -2.71 31.88
CA ARG A 172 1.23 -1.69 32.85
C ARG A 172 0.35 -1.69 34.08
N ILE A 173 -0.98 -1.76 33.91
CA ILE A 173 -1.94 -1.84 35.02
C ILE A 173 -1.73 -3.13 35.83
N TYR A 174 -1.59 -4.27 35.15
CA TYR A 174 -1.35 -5.56 35.81
C TYR A 174 -0.04 -5.57 36.61
N LYS A 175 1.05 -5.02 36.06
CA LYS A 175 2.30 -4.86 36.80
C LYS A 175 2.17 -3.91 37.99
N ALA A 176 1.44 -2.81 37.84
CA ALA A 176 1.18 -1.88 38.94
C ALA A 176 0.29 -2.47 40.04
N ALA A 177 -0.60 -3.41 39.70
CA ALA A 177 -1.44 -4.12 40.66
C ALA A 177 -0.72 -5.26 41.42
N LEU A 178 0.47 -5.66 40.96
CA LEU A 178 1.29 -6.71 41.56
C LEU A 178 2.43 -6.17 42.45
N GLN A 179 2.58 -4.85 42.57
CA GLN A 179 3.49 -4.16 43.48
C GLN A 179 2.70 -3.57 44.65
#